data_AF-A0A1F8FS46-F1
#
_entry.id   AF-A0A1F8FS46-F1
#
_cell.length_a   1.000
_cell.length_b   1.000
_cell.length_c   1.000
_cell.angle_alpha   90.00
_cell.angle_beta   90.00
_cell.angle_gamma   90.00
#
_symmetry.space_group_name_H-M   'P 1'
#
loop_
_entity.id
_entity.type
_entity.pdbx_description
1 polymer ?
#
loop_
_entity_poly.entity_id
_entity_poly.type
_entity_poly.pdbx_seq_one_letter_code
_entity_poly.pdbx_strand_id
1 'polypeptide(L)'
;MKTKFITRFFQILWEMVQEAPRTISNLLVYESMARKNLRMGGIDPRTFYLGISNLKKRGLLTANKNCYAFTPKGRAWLKKPLLQHKKSIYRSWDKKWRIILFDVPQEFHNKRVAFQRNLKKLGFYMLQKSVFAYPYPCQDEISELINRLEIGDYVSMLIASSVGQYESKLKDTFGL
;
A
#
# COMPACT_ATOMS: atom_id res chain seq x y z
N MET A 1 12.31 -1.25 7.04
CA MET A 1 11.84 0.04 7.59
C MET A 1 11.22 0.97 6.53
N LYS A 2 11.89 1.28 5.41
CA LYS A 2 11.41 2.28 4.43
C LYS A 2 10.04 1.97 3.80
N THR A 3 9.76 0.71 3.46
CA THR A 3 8.51 0.34 2.77
C THR A 3 7.26 0.46 3.64
N LYS A 4 7.31 0.01 4.90
CA LYS A 4 6.21 0.12 5.88
C LYS A 4 5.84 1.58 6.17
N PHE A 5 6.85 2.45 6.29
CA PHE A 5 6.61 3.88 6.48
C PHE A 5 5.91 4.47 5.26
N ILE A 6 6.38 4.17 4.03
CA ILE A 6 5.82 4.74 2.81
C ILE A 6 4.36 4.35 2.63
N THR A 7 4.01 3.06 2.72
CA THR A 7 2.62 2.59 2.53
C THR A 7 1.68 3.17 3.57
N ARG A 8 2.07 3.16 4.84
CA ARG A 8 1.25 3.71 5.93
C ARG A 8 1.16 5.23 5.87
N PHE A 9 2.23 5.92 5.51
CA PHE A 9 2.24 7.38 5.32
C PHE A 9 1.29 7.80 4.19
N PHE A 10 1.30 7.09 3.07
CA PHE A 10 0.36 7.35 1.98
C PHE A 10 -1.09 6.99 2.34
N GLN A 11 -1.32 5.93 3.12
CA GLN A 11 -2.63 5.60 3.66
C GLN A 11 -3.16 6.72 4.56
N ILE A 12 -2.35 7.23 5.48
CA ILE A 12 -2.71 8.34 6.36
C ILE A 12 -2.99 9.60 5.54
N LEU A 13 -2.13 9.94 4.56
CA LEU A 13 -2.37 11.07 3.65
C LEU A 13 -3.68 10.92 2.86
N TRP A 14 -4.10 9.69 2.58
CA TRP A 14 -5.35 9.41 1.87
C TRP A 14 -6.58 9.54 2.78
N GLU A 15 -6.55 8.94 3.97
CA GLU A 15 -7.59 9.09 4.99
C GLU A 15 -7.84 10.58 5.29
N MET A 16 -6.75 11.35 5.40
CA MET A 16 -6.80 12.81 5.56
C MET A 16 -7.48 13.55 4.39
N VAL A 17 -7.33 13.07 3.15
CA VAL A 17 -7.97 13.66 1.97
C VAL A 17 -9.47 13.32 1.91
N GLN A 18 -9.87 12.15 2.42
CA GLN A 18 -11.27 11.69 2.42
C GLN A 18 -12.12 12.26 3.56
N GLU A 19 -11.53 12.44 4.75
CA GLU A 19 -12.21 13.04 5.91
C GLU A 19 -12.36 14.57 5.81
N ALA A 20 -11.64 15.21 4.89
CA ALA A 20 -11.80 16.62 4.64
C ALA A 20 -13.14 16.90 3.91
N PRO A 21 -14.03 17.76 4.44
CA PRO A 21 -15.30 18.10 3.79
C PRO A 21 -15.09 18.47 2.32
N ARG A 22 -16.08 18.20 1.45
CA ARG A 22 -15.95 18.37 -0.01
C ARG A 22 -15.57 19.80 -0.46
N THR A 23 -15.72 20.80 0.41
CA THR A 23 -15.27 22.20 0.24
C THR A 23 -13.83 22.46 0.73
N ILE A 24 -13.30 21.57 1.58
CA ILE A 24 -12.03 21.60 2.31
C ILE A 24 -11.03 20.58 1.72
N SER A 25 -11.12 20.26 0.42
CA SER A 25 -10.19 19.35 -0.27
C SER A 25 -8.70 19.78 -0.26
N ASN A 26 -8.37 20.86 0.47
CA ASN A 26 -7.11 21.56 0.46
C ASN A 26 -6.51 21.86 1.86
N LEU A 27 -7.09 21.43 2.98
CA LEU A 27 -6.57 21.77 4.32
C LEU A 27 -6.27 20.54 5.18
N LEU A 28 -4.99 20.25 5.41
CA LEU A 28 -4.46 19.31 6.40
C LEU A 28 -4.32 20.05 7.73
N VAL A 29 -5.28 19.97 8.66
CA VAL A 29 -5.23 20.73 9.92
C VAL A 29 -4.11 20.24 10.85
N TYR A 30 -3.11 21.08 11.10
CA TYR A 30 -1.99 20.93 12.03
C TYR A 30 -2.45 20.77 13.49
N GLU A 31 -3.47 21.53 13.92
CA GLU A 31 -3.96 21.48 15.30
C GLU A 31 -4.67 20.17 15.67
N SER A 32 -5.24 19.45 14.70
CA SER A 32 -5.86 18.14 14.99
C SER A 32 -4.81 17.05 15.26
N MET A 33 -3.56 17.23 14.80
CA MET A 33 -2.47 16.26 14.95
C MET A 33 -1.74 16.38 16.30
N ALA A 34 -1.62 17.59 16.85
CA ALA A 34 -0.96 17.82 18.14
C ALA A 34 -1.87 17.48 19.35
N ARG A 35 -3.18 17.73 19.24
CA ARG A 35 -4.16 17.45 20.32
C ARG A 35 -4.61 16.00 20.36
N LYS A 36 -4.54 15.30 19.23
CA LYS A 36 -4.83 13.87 19.17
C LYS A 36 -3.51 13.10 19.10
N ASN A 37 -3.04 12.63 20.25
CA ASN A 37 -2.23 11.40 20.34
C ASN A 37 -2.95 10.16 19.72
N LEU A 38 -4.05 10.34 18.97
CA LEU A 38 -4.78 9.26 18.33
C LEU A 38 -4.01 8.78 17.10
N ARG A 39 -3.53 7.55 17.23
CA ARG A 39 -3.62 6.54 16.16
C ARG A 39 -2.87 6.90 14.88
N MET A 40 -1.63 7.33 14.99
CA MET A 40 -0.65 7.30 13.89
C MET A 40 -0.30 5.86 13.43
N GLY A 41 -1.12 4.84 13.77
CA GLY A 41 -0.98 3.46 13.30
C GLY A 41 0.41 2.86 13.48
N GLY A 42 1.13 3.21 14.53
CA GLY A 42 2.50 2.75 14.78
C GLY A 42 3.61 3.52 14.05
N ILE A 43 3.32 4.64 13.36
CA ILE A 43 4.36 5.53 12.81
C ILE A 43 4.89 6.43 13.92
N ASP A 44 6.20 6.43 14.11
CA ASP A 44 6.92 7.39 14.95
C ASP A 44 6.63 8.85 14.48
N PRO A 45 6.16 9.74 15.37
CA PRO A 45 5.81 11.11 15.02
C PRO A 45 6.94 11.86 14.31
N ARG A 46 8.20 11.66 14.70
CA ARG A 46 9.35 12.35 14.09
C ARG A 46 9.51 11.95 12.63
N THR A 47 9.36 10.66 12.34
CA THR A 47 9.41 10.11 10.98
C THR A 47 8.28 10.66 10.11
N PHE A 48 7.08 10.84 10.67
CA PHE A 48 5.97 11.48 9.98
C PHE A 48 6.24 12.96 9.66
N TYR A 49 6.69 13.74 10.64
CA TYR A 49 7.04 15.15 10.44
C TYR A 49 8.18 15.32 9.44
N LEU A 50 9.15 14.40 9.43
CA LEU A 50 10.20 14.35 8.40
C LEU A 50 9.61 14.11 7.01
N GLY A 51 8.63 13.20 6.90
CA GLY A 51 7.86 12.97 5.67
C GLY A 51 7.17 14.25 5.16
N ILE A 52 6.44 14.94 6.03
CA ILE A 52 5.77 16.22 5.70
C ILE A 52 6.79 17.30 5.30
N SER A 53 7.90 17.42 6.03
CA SER A 53 8.99 18.37 5.72
C SER A 53 9.59 18.10 4.34
N ASN A 54 9.81 16.83 3.99
CA ASN A 54 10.31 16.43 2.67
C ASN A 54 9.31 16.75 1.56
N LEU A 55 8.00 16.56 1.79
CA LEU A 55 6.98 16.95 0.82
C LEU A 55 6.93 18.47 0.62
N LYS A 56 7.09 19.25 1.69
CA LYS A 56 7.20 20.72 1.61
C LYS A 56 8.43 21.15 0.81
N LYS A 57 9.61 20.59 1.11
CA LYS A 57 10.86 20.86 0.37
C LYS A 57 10.74 20.57 -1.13
N ARG A 58 9.91 19.60 -1.51
CA ARG A 58 9.66 19.23 -2.92
C ARG A 58 8.59 20.07 -3.62
N GLY A 59 7.99 21.03 -2.91
CA GLY A 59 6.88 21.85 -3.40
C GLY A 59 5.58 21.07 -3.62
N LEU A 60 5.42 19.93 -2.94
CA LEU A 60 4.22 19.09 -3.01
C LEU A 60 3.16 19.51 -1.98
N LEU A 61 3.61 20.11 -0.87
CA LEU A 61 2.77 20.72 0.16
C LEU A 61 3.10 22.21 0.32
N THR A 62 2.08 23.03 0.54
CA THR A 62 2.19 24.40 1.05
C THR A 62 1.67 24.45 2.47
N ALA A 63 2.18 25.35 3.31
CA ALA A 63 1.68 25.57 4.66
C ALA A 63 0.86 26.86 4.69
N ASN A 64 -0.32 26.83 5.29
CA ASN A 64 -1.16 28.01 5.52
C ASN A 64 -1.65 28.00 6.98
N LYS A 65 -1.19 28.97 7.77
CA LYS A 65 -1.44 29.08 9.23
C LYS A 65 -1.24 27.74 9.95
N ASN A 66 -2.34 27.05 10.25
CA ASN A 66 -2.38 25.79 10.97
C ASN A 66 -2.69 24.62 10.02
N CYS A 67 -2.37 24.70 8.73
CA CYS A 67 -2.68 23.61 7.79
C CYS A 67 -1.60 23.38 6.72
N TYR A 68 -1.50 22.13 6.22
CA TYR A 68 -0.77 21.83 4.99
C TYR A 68 -1.76 21.62 3.83
N ALA A 69 -1.43 22.07 2.62
CA ALA A 69 -2.28 21.94 1.45
C ALA A 69 -1.48 21.28 0.32
N PHE A 70 -2.08 20.32 -0.40
CA PHE A 70 -1.42 19.77 -1.59
C PHE A 70 -1.45 20.80 -2.72
N THR A 71 -0.28 21.07 -3.31
CA THR A 71 -0.17 21.88 -4.53
C THR A 71 -0.75 21.11 -5.73
N PRO A 72 -1.03 21.75 -6.89
CA PRO A 72 -1.38 21.02 -8.11
C PRO A 72 -0.38 19.91 -8.46
N LYS A 73 0.93 20.21 -8.28
CA LYS A 73 2.04 19.26 -8.42
C LYS A 73 1.96 18.13 -7.38
N GLY A 74 1.66 18.47 -6.13
CA GLY A 74 1.42 17.53 -5.04
C GLY A 74 0.27 16.56 -5.32
N ARG A 75 -0.84 17.05 -5.86
CA ARG A 75 -2.00 16.24 -6.25
C ARG A 75 -1.67 15.28 -7.39
N ALA A 76 -0.98 15.75 -8.44
CA ALA A 76 -0.52 14.89 -9.52
C ALA A 76 0.47 13.82 -9.05
N TRP A 77 1.36 14.19 -8.11
CA TRP A 77 2.28 13.27 -7.47
C TRP A 77 1.55 12.22 -6.62
N LEU A 78 0.54 12.63 -5.83
CA LEU A 78 -0.26 11.74 -4.99
C LEU A 78 -1.09 10.76 -5.83
N LYS A 79 -1.62 11.21 -6.98
CA LYS A 79 -2.37 10.36 -7.91
C LYS A 79 -1.56 9.17 -8.44
N LYS A 80 -0.24 9.28 -8.63
CA LYS A 80 0.58 8.18 -9.20
C LYS A 80 0.61 6.92 -8.31
N PRO A 81 1.01 7.01 -7.02
CA PRO A 81 0.91 5.87 -6.10
C PRO A 81 -0.53 5.47 -5.82
N LEU A 82 -1.44 6.43 -5.67
CA LEU A 82 -2.85 6.14 -5.39
C LEU A 82 -3.55 5.39 -6.52
N LEU A 83 -3.18 5.62 -7.78
CA LEU A 83 -3.72 4.88 -8.93
C LEU A 83 -3.14 3.46 -9.01
N GLN A 84 -1.85 3.29 -8.71
CA GLN A 84 -1.22 1.96 -8.67
C GLN A 84 -1.73 1.10 -7.50
N HIS A 85 -2.09 1.74 -6.39
CA HIS A 85 -2.66 1.07 -5.22
C HIS A 85 -4.20 1.15 -5.13
N LYS A 86 -4.87 1.77 -6.11
CA LYS A 86 -6.32 2.06 -6.05
C LYS A 86 -7.22 0.83 -6.06
N LYS A 87 -6.74 -0.29 -6.61
CA LYS A 87 -7.51 -1.54 -6.60
C LYS A 87 -7.36 -2.33 -5.30
N SER A 88 -6.27 -2.10 -4.58
CA SER A 88 -5.85 -2.97 -3.49
C SER A 88 -6.06 -2.35 -2.10
N ILE A 89 -6.09 -1.00 -1.99
CA ILE A 89 -6.31 -0.26 -0.72
C ILE A 89 -7.81 -0.17 -0.35
N TYR A 90 -8.73 -0.27 -1.30
CA TYR A 90 -10.17 0.00 -1.07
C TYR A 90 -10.98 -1.26 -0.75
N ARG A 91 -10.38 -2.43 -0.86
CA ARG A 91 -11.07 -3.68 -0.53
C ARG A 91 -10.89 -3.91 0.96
N SER A 92 -11.97 -3.98 1.72
CA SER A 92 -11.92 -4.37 3.13
C SER A 92 -11.39 -5.79 3.25
N TRP A 93 -10.61 -6.07 4.30
CA TRP A 93 -10.20 -7.43 4.59
C TRP A 93 -11.44 -8.27 4.94
N ASP A 94 -11.75 -9.27 4.14
CA ASP A 94 -12.85 -10.23 4.35
C ASP A 94 -12.45 -11.38 5.31
N LYS A 95 -11.43 -11.16 6.14
CA LYS A 95 -10.85 -12.15 7.06
C LYS A 95 -10.24 -13.37 6.36
N LYS A 96 -9.93 -13.29 5.06
CA LYS A 96 -9.24 -14.34 4.30
C LYS A 96 -7.92 -13.85 3.72
N TRP A 97 -6.95 -14.74 3.64
CA TRP A 97 -5.65 -14.52 3.01
C TRP A 97 -5.66 -15.07 1.59
N ARG A 98 -5.01 -14.36 0.67
CA ARG A 98 -4.78 -14.75 -0.71
C ARG A 98 -3.33 -15.14 -0.80
N ILE A 99 -3.12 -16.44 -0.93
CA ILE A 99 -1.78 -17.03 -0.97
C ILE A 99 -1.51 -17.41 -2.42
N ILE A 100 -0.52 -16.77 -3.03
CA ILE A 100 -0.05 -17.13 -4.35
C ILE A 100 1.14 -18.06 -4.19
N LEU A 101 1.01 -19.23 -4.79
CA LEU A 101 2.03 -20.25 -4.93
C LEU A 101 2.39 -20.33 -6.41
N PHE A 102 3.67 -20.47 -6.74
CA PHE A 102 4.05 -20.71 -8.12
C PHE A 102 5.31 -21.56 -8.24
N ASP A 103 5.39 -22.34 -9.30
CA ASP A 103 6.58 -23.11 -9.65
C ASP A 103 6.87 -22.97 -11.15
N VAL A 104 7.44 -21.82 -11.50
CA VAL A 104 7.73 -21.47 -12.90
C VAL A 104 9.08 -22.07 -13.30
N PRO A 105 9.13 -22.94 -14.34
CA PRO A 105 10.34 -23.59 -14.83
C PRO A 105 11.47 -22.60 -15.13
N GLN A 106 12.71 -23.10 -15.08
CA GLN A 106 13.90 -22.26 -15.28
C GLN A 106 13.97 -21.66 -16.68
N GLU A 107 13.43 -22.34 -17.70
CA GLU A 107 13.27 -21.83 -19.06
C GLU A 107 12.50 -20.50 -19.10
N PHE A 108 11.54 -20.33 -18.19
CA PHE A 108 10.71 -19.12 -18.06
C PHE A 108 11.21 -18.19 -16.94
N HIS A 109 12.51 -18.20 -16.63
CA HIS A 109 13.12 -17.39 -15.55
C HIS A 109 12.72 -15.90 -15.63
N ASN A 110 12.72 -15.33 -16.83
CA ASN A 110 12.36 -13.91 -17.04
C ASN A 110 10.90 -13.63 -16.62
N LYS A 111 9.98 -14.54 -16.97
CA LYS A 111 8.55 -14.47 -16.58
C LYS A 111 8.40 -14.61 -15.06
N ARG A 112 9.13 -15.54 -14.43
CA ARG A 112 9.17 -15.71 -12.97
C ARG A 112 9.61 -14.44 -12.25
N VAL A 113 10.71 -13.82 -12.69
CA VAL A 113 11.23 -12.58 -12.10
C VAL A 113 10.26 -11.42 -12.33
N ALA A 114 9.65 -11.34 -13.51
CA ALA A 114 8.63 -10.34 -13.81
C ALA A 114 7.41 -10.50 -12.89
N PHE A 115 6.92 -11.72 -12.69
CA PHE A 115 5.79 -12.02 -11.81
C PHE A 115 6.08 -11.59 -10.37
N GLN A 116 7.22 -12.03 -9.80
CA GLN A 116 7.65 -11.62 -8.45
C GLN A 116 7.75 -10.10 -8.28
N ARG A 117 8.32 -9.39 -9.28
CA ARG A 117 8.42 -7.93 -9.24
C ARG A 117 7.06 -7.27 -9.25
N ASN A 118 6.10 -7.79 -10.04
CA ASN A 118 4.74 -7.27 -10.08
C ASN A 118 3.99 -7.53 -8.76
N LEU A 119 4.08 -8.73 -8.18
CA LEU A 119 3.47 -9.01 -6.88
C LEU A 119 3.98 -8.06 -5.79
N LYS A 120 5.29 -7.80 -5.74
CA LYS A 120 5.88 -6.83 -4.81
C LYS A 120 5.35 -5.41 -5.04
N LYS A 121 5.21 -4.99 -6.30
CA LYS A 121 4.63 -3.67 -6.65
C LYS A 121 3.16 -3.57 -6.25
N LEU A 122 2.40 -4.65 -6.36
CA LEU A 122 1.00 -4.74 -5.93
C LEU A 122 0.84 -4.77 -4.40
N GLY A 123 1.94 -4.90 -3.64
CA GLY A 123 1.92 -4.89 -2.18
C GLY A 123 1.80 -6.26 -1.53
N PHE A 124 1.99 -7.35 -2.29
CA PHE A 124 2.04 -8.70 -1.70
C PHE A 124 3.27 -8.85 -0.79
N TYR A 125 3.09 -9.56 0.32
CA TYR A 125 4.19 -9.93 1.20
C TYR A 125 4.80 -11.25 0.74
N MET A 126 6.13 -11.29 0.61
CA MET A 126 6.87 -12.49 0.23
C MET A 126 7.13 -13.36 1.47
N LEU A 127 6.44 -14.50 1.58
CA LEU A 127 6.60 -15.48 2.66
C LEU A 127 7.83 -16.37 2.42
N GLN A 128 7.97 -16.83 1.17
CA GLN A 128 9.10 -17.63 0.68
C GLN A 128 9.42 -17.24 -0.78
N LYS A 129 10.44 -17.88 -1.39
CA LYS A 129 10.86 -17.58 -2.77
C LYS A 129 9.71 -17.59 -3.78
N SER A 130 8.77 -18.52 -3.65
CA SER A 130 7.63 -18.64 -4.55
C SER A 130 6.27 -18.63 -3.85
N VAL A 131 6.22 -18.03 -2.65
CA VAL A 131 5.00 -17.96 -1.83
C VAL A 131 4.77 -16.51 -1.42
N PHE A 132 3.63 -15.96 -1.80
CA PHE A 132 3.25 -14.58 -1.51
C PHE A 132 1.88 -14.53 -0.85
N ALA A 133 1.68 -13.64 0.10
CA ALA A 133 0.43 -13.45 0.82
C ALA A 133 -0.09 -12.03 0.67
N TYR A 134 -1.42 -11.92 0.58
CA TYR A 134 -2.12 -10.65 0.51
C TYR A 134 -3.49 -10.76 1.18
N PRO A 135 -3.92 -9.77 1.99
CA PRO A 135 -5.16 -9.91 2.75
C PRO A 135 -6.38 -9.42 2.00
N TYR A 136 -6.28 -8.86 0.79
CA TYR A 136 -7.45 -8.29 0.11
C TYR A 136 -7.81 -9.08 -1.16
N PRO A 137 -9.10 -9.15 -1.55
CA PRO A 137 -9.49 -9.75 -2.83
C PRO A 137 -8.66 -9.14 -3.95
N CYS A 138 -8.16 -9.98 -4.85
CA CYS A 138 -7.21 -9.59 -5.91
C CYS A 138 -7.24 -10.54 -7.11
N GLN A 139 -8.30 -11.34 -7.26
CA GLN A 139 -8.40 -12.39 -8.28
C GLN A 139 -8.23 -11.80 -9.68
N ASP A 140 -9.00 -10.77 -10.03
CA ASP A 140 -8.95 -10.15 -11.36
C ASP A 140 -7.56 -9.62 -11.70
N GLU A 141 -6.92 -8.92 -10.75
CA GLU A 141 -5.59 -8.33 -10.94
C GLU A 141 -4.52 -9.41 -11.15
N ILE A 142 -4.65 -10.53 -10.46
CA ILE A 142 -3.71 -11.65 -10.56
C ILE A 142 -3.97 -12.45 -11.83
N SER A 143 -5.23 -12.70 -12.20
CA SER A 143 -5.59 -13.35 -13.46
C SER A 143 -5.09 -12.55 -14.67
N GLU A 144 -5.25 -11.22 -14.68
CA GLU A 144 -4.71 -10.37 -15.74
C GLU A 144 -3.18 -10.46 -15.82
N LEU A 145 -2.49 -10.44 -14.67
CA LEU A 145 -1.03 -10.55 -14.59
C LEU A 145 -0.53 -11.92 -15.07
N ILE A 146 -1.20 -12.99 -14.67
CA ILE A 146 -0.88 -14.37 -15.08
C ILE A 146 -1.06 -14.53 -16.59
N ASN A 147 -2.19 -14.06 -17.14
CA ASN A 147 -2.50 -14.14 -18.56
C ASN A 147 -1.47 -13.34 -19.39
N ARG A 148 -1.13 -12.12 -18.96
CA ARG A 148 -0.13 -11.29 -19.64
C ARG A 148 1.26 -11.92 -19.67
N LEU A 149 1.60 -12.74 -18.67
CA LEU A 149 2.90 -13.41 -18.62
C LEU A 149 2.85 -14.84 -19.18
N GLU A 150 1.66 -15.36 -19.50
CA GLU A 150 1.43 -16.74 -19.97
C GLU A 150 2.10 -17.77 -19.05
N ILE A 151 1.79 -17.71 -17.76
CA ILE A 151 2.32 -18.64 -16.74
C ILE A 151 1.20 -19.30 -15.93
N GLY A 152 -0.02 -19.38 -16.48
CA GLY A 152 -1.21 -19.88 -15.80
C GLY A 152 -1.01 -21.26 -15.18
N ASP A 153 -0.41 -22.17 -15.93
CA ASP A 153 -0.20 -23.56 -15.53
C ASP A 153 0.77 -23.71 -14.34
N TYR A 154 1.54 -22.65 -14.03
CA TYR A 154 2.56 -22.64 -12.99
C TYR A 154 2.17 -21.85 -11.76
N VAL A 155 0.98 -21.25 -11.71
CA VAL A 155 0.56 -20.34 -10.64
C VAL A 155 -0.77 -20.80 -10.05
N SER A 156 -0.82 -20.90 -8.72
CA SER A 156 -2.04 -21.21 -7.97
C SER A 156 -2.33 -20.10 -6.96
N MET A 157 -3.61 -19.75 -6.82
CA MET A 157 -4.09 -18.88 -5.75
C MET A 157 -4.95 -19.68 -4.77
N LEU A 158 -4.56 -19.67 -3.51
CA LEU A 158 -5.34 -20.23 -2.41
C LEU A 158 -6.01 -19.11 -1.63
N ILE A 159 -7.22 -19.40 -1.14
CA ILE A 159 -7.93 -18.57 -0.18
C ILE A 159 -7.93 -19.31 1.15
N ALA A 160 -7.26 -18.76 2.15
CA ALA A 160 -7.10 -19.40 3.46
C ALA A 160 -7.61 -18.51 4.60
N SER A 161 -8.19 -19.10 5.64
CA SER A 161 -8.58 -18.37 6.86
C SER A 161 -7.37 -18.00 7.73
N SER A 162 -6.26 -18.74 7.63
CA SER A 162 -5.01 -18.48 8.34
C SER A 162 -3.79 -18.78 7.45
N VAL A 163 -2.67 -18.16 7.79
CA VAL A 163 -1.34 -18.32 7.19
C VAL A 163 -0.34 -18.94 8.18
N GLY A 164 -0.88 -19.56 9.24
CA GLY A 164 -0.11 -20.22 10.30
C GLY A 164 0.81 -19.25 11.04
N GLN A 165 2.06 -19.68 11.25
CA GLN A 165 3.07 -18.92 12.00
C GLN A 165 3.35 -17.50 11.47
N TYR A 166 2.99 -17.20 10.21
CA TYR A 166 3.23 -15.88 9.62
C TYR A 166 2.15 -14.86 9.97
N GLU A 167 1.06 -15.26 10.62
CA GLU A 167 -0.15 -14.44 10.75
C GLU A 167 0.07 -13.14 11.51
N SER A 168 0.71 -13.19 12.69
CA SER A 168 1.01 -12.01 13.49
C SER A 168 1.83 -10.98 12.72
N LYS A 169 2.90 -11.44 12.04
CA LYS A 169 3.78 -10.59 11.23
C LYS A 169 3.07 -9.98 10.03
N LEU A 170 2.17 -10.73 9.39
CA LEU A 170 1.41 -10.26 8.25
C LEU A 170 0.35 -9.24 8.67
N LYS A 171 -0.39 -9.47 9.76
CA LYS A 171 -1.33 -8.49 10.32
C LYS A 171 -0.64 -7.17 10.64
N ASP A 172 0.50 -7.21 11.34
CA ASP A 172 1.32 -6.01 11.59
C ASP A 172 1.77 -5.33 10.28
N THR A 173 2.21 -6.11 9.29
CA THR A 173 2.67 -5.56 8.00
C THR A 173 1.55 -4.87 7.21
N PHE A 174 0.32 -5.38 7.29
CA PHE A 174 -0.84 -4.85 6.58
C PHE A 174 -1.71 -3.90 7.42
N GLY A 175 -1.42 -3.74 8.71
CA GLY A 175 -2.18 -2.89 9.62
C GLY A 175 -3.59 -3.44 9.93
N LEU A 176 -3.71 -4.76 10.04
CA LEU A 176 -4.94 -5.51 10.32
C LEU A 176 -5.03 -5.94 11.79
#